data_AF-A0A0W0FX46-F1
#
_entry.id   AF-A0A0W0FX46-F1
#
_cell.length_a   1.000
_cell.length_b   1.000
_cell.length_c   1.000
_cell.angle_alpha   90.00
_cell.angle_beta   90.00
_cell.angle_gamma   90.00
#
_symmetry.space_group_name_H-M   'P 1'
#
loop_
_entity.id
_entity.type
_entity.pdbx_description
1 polymer ?
#
loop_
_entity_poly.entity_id
_entity_poly.type
_entity_poly.pdbx_seq_one_letter_code
_entity_poly.pdbx_strand_id
1 'polypeptide(L)'
;MQDDAAVWATPAMEEVAQGRHLYDNSWNEFVKGFKLRFETTDEAADAKERLHVLFQGKQSVAEYAAKFKEIMLRTSYSSADLHDCFYKHLVSHIKDKLVHMDCKTNSLNQLINVANDLDVHIRQ
;
A
#
# COMPACT_ATOMS: atom_id res chain seq x y z
N MET A 1 -18.14 -19.96 -4.51
CA MET A 1 -16.77 -19.95 -3.96
C MET A 1 -15.96 -20.79 -4.93
N GLN A 2 -15.17 -20.20 -5.81
CA GLN A 2 -14.63 -20.94 -6.96
C GLN A 2 -13.10 -20.89 -6.99
N ASP A 3 -12.57 -22.11 -7.07
CA ASP A 3 -11.23 -22.58 -7.38
C ASP A 3 -10.22 -22.70 -6.22
N ASP A 4 -9.38 -21.72 -5.88
CA ASP A 4 -8.24 -22.01 -4.97
C ASP A 4 -8.59 -22.23 -3.49
N ALA A 5 -9.57 -21.49 -2.96
CA ALA A 5 -9.96 -21.61 -1.56
C ALA A 5 -10.70 -22.92 -1.26
N ALA A 6 -11.49 -23.40 -2.22
CA ALA A 6 -12.19 -24.68 -2.10
C ALA A 6 -11.19 -25.84 -2.16
N VAL A 7 -10.24 -25.81 -3.10
CA VAL A 7 -9.18 -26.83 -3.21
C VAL A 7 -8.33 -26.91 -1.94
N TRP A 8 -8.05 -25.78 -1.28
CA TRP A 8 -7.34 -25.78 0.00
C TRP A 8 -8.18 -26.30 1.17
N ALA A 9 -9.46 -25.92 1.24
CA ALA A 9 -10.32 -26.27 2.37
C ALA A 9 -10.81 -27.73 2.33
N THR A 10 -11.00 -28.32 1.15
CA THR A 10 -11.58 -29.67 1.01
C THR A 10 -10.82 -30.76 1.75
N PRO A 11 -9.48 -30.92 1.62
CA PRO A 11 -8.74 -31.92 2.38
C PRO A 11 -8.82 -31.68 3.88
N ALA A 12 -8.81 -30.41 4.29
CA ALA A 12 -8.91 -30.05 5.71
C ALA A 12 -10.29 -30.41 6.29
N MET A 13 -11.35 -30.21 5.52
CA MET A 13 -12.71 -30.57 5.89
C MET A 13 -12.94 -32.09 5.93
N GLU A 14 -12.33 -32.85 5.00
CA GLU A 14 -12.41 -34.31 4.97
C GLU A 14 -11.74 -34.97 6.18
N GLU A 15 -10.58 -34.47 6.59
CA GLU A 15 -9.86 -34.96 7.77
C GLU A 15 -10.61 -34.64 9.08
N VAL A 16 -11.22 -33.45 9.18
CA VAL A 16 -12.12 -33.09 10.30
C VAL A 16 -13.35 -34.00 10.33
N ALA A 17 -13.94 -34.31 9.17
CA ALA A 17 -15.08 -35.22 9.05
C ALA A 17 -14.72 -36.67 9.46
N GLN A 18 -13.45 -37.06 9.32
CA GLN A 18 -12.91 -38.35 9.78
C GLN A 18 -12.49 -38.36 11.26
N GLY A 19 -12.74 -37.28 12.01
CA GLY A 19 -12.42 -37.18 13.43
C GLY A 19 -10.94 -36.94 13.73
N ARG A 20 -10.15 -36.56 12.71
CA ARG A 20 -8.74 -36.20 12.90
C ARG A 20 -8.63 -34.71 13.21
N HIS A 21 -7.85 -34.39 14.23
CA HIS A 21 -7.62 -33.02 14.66
C HIS A 21 -6.49 -32.40 13.84
N LEU A 22 -6.86 -31.76 12.72
CA LEU A 22 -5.93 -30.90 12.01
C LEU A 22 -5.51 -29.71 12.88
N TYR A 23 -4.25 -29.30 12.75
CA TYR A 23 -3.65 -28.18 13.47
C TYR A 23 -3.61 -28.33 15.00
N ASP A 24 -3.62 -29.57 15.53
CA ASP A 24 -3.59 -29.87 16.98
C ASP A 24 -4.71 -29.13 17.77
N ASN A 25 -5.86 -28.87 17.14
CA ASN A 25 -6.94 -28.02 17.69
C ASN A 25 -6.50 -26.58 18.04
N SER A 26 -5.38 -26.11 17.51
CA SER A 26 -4.88 -24.76 17.70
C SER A 26 -5.39 -23.85 16.60
N TRP A 27 -6.20 -22.86 16.99
CA TRP A 27 -6.59 -21.76 16.12
C TRP A 27 -5.36 -21.04 15.52
N ASN A 28 -4.26 -21.00 16.26
CA ASN A 28 -3.05 -20.31 15.82
C ASN A 28 -2.35 -21.04 14.67
N GLU A 29 -2.32 -22.38 14.70
CA GLU A 29 -1.75 -23.19 13.61
C GLU A 29 -2.65 -23.18 12.37
N PHE A 30 -3.98 -23.10 12.55
CA PHE A 30 -4.91 -22.86 11.43
C PHE A 30 -4.65 -21.50 10.77
N VAL A 31 -4.56 -20.42 11.56
CA VAL A 31 -4.29 -19.06 11.06
C VAL A 31 -2.95 -19.00 10.33
N LYS A 32 -1.92 -19.69 10.84
CA LYS A 32 -0.61 -19.78 10.21
C LYS A 32 -0.65 -20.51 8.86
N GLY A 33 -1.36 -21.63 8.77
CA GLY A 33 -1.54 -22.37 7.50
C GLY A 33 -2.37 -21.59 6.48
N PHE A 34 -3.39 -20.87 6.93
CA PHE A 34 -4.20 -19.99 6.08
C PHE A 34 -3.36 -18.82 5.54
N LYS A 35 -2.62 -18.13 6.41
CA LYS A 35 -1.71 -17.05 6.03
C LYS A 35 -0.63 -17.52 5.06
N LEU A 36 0.00 -18.67 5.30
CA LEU A 36 1.01 -19.23 4.40
C LEU A 36 0.49 -19.43 2.97
N ARG A 37 -0.80 -19.74 2.80
CA ARG A 37 -1.41 -20.04 1.49
C ARG A 37 -2.01 -18.81 0.80
N PHE A 38 -2.59 -17.88 1.55
CA PHE A 38 -3.38 -16.77 1.01
C PHE A 38 -2.82 -15.38 1.31
N GLU A 39 -1.91 -15.24 2.27
CA GLU A 39 -1.17 -13.99 2.49
C GLU A 39 -0.04 -13.98 1.45
N THR A 40 0.06 -12.90 0.64
CA THR A 40 1.23 -12.74 -0.23
C THR A 40 2.46 -12.72 0.66
N THR A 41 3.48 -13.52 0.30
CA THR A 41 4.67 -13.83 1.11
C THR A 41 5.42 -12.58 1.60
N ASP A 42 5.16 -11.41 1.00
CA ASP A 42 5.66 -10.13 1.49
C ASP A 42 4.68 -8.98 1.14
N GLU A 43 3.58 -8.84 1.90
CA GLU A 43 2.63 -7.71 1.76
C GLU A 43 3.34 -6.34 1.80
N ALA A 44 4.44 -6.24 2.55
CA ALA A 44 5.25 -5.04 2.61
C ALA A 44 6.03 -4.82 1.31
N ALA A 45 6.61 -5.86 0.69
CA ALA A 45 7.23 -5.75 -0.63
C ALA A 45 6.21 -5.42 -1.72
N ASP A 46 5.03 -6.04 -1.72
CA ASP A 46 3.95 -5.71 -2.66
C ASP A 46 3.55 -4.24 -2.53
N ALA A 47 3.38 -3.76 -1.29
CA ALA A 47 3.06 -2.35 -1.04
C ALA A 47 4.19 -1.41 -1.48
N LYS A 48 5.46 -1.81 -1.31
CA LYS A 48 6.62 -1.04 -1.77
C LYS A 48 6.66 -0.97 -3.29
N GLU A 49 6.42 -2.08 -3.99
CA GLU A 49 6.32 -2.11 -5.45
C GLU A 49 5.17 -1.23 -5.93
N ARG A 50 4.00 -1.32 -5.30
CA ARG A 50 2.84 -0.45 -5.59
C ARG A 50 3.15 1.03 -5.39
N LEU A 51 3.88 1.42 -4.34
CA LEU A 51 4.35 2.79 -4.17
C LEU A 51 5.36 3.19 -5.25
N HIS A 52 6.24 2.28 -5.65
CA HIS A 52 7.27 2.55 -6.65
C HIS A 52 6.68 2.86 -8.03
N VAL A 53 5.57 2.22 -8.39
CA VAL A 53 4.88 2.44 -9.67
C VAL A 53 3.73 3.45 -9.59
N LEU A 54 3.46 4.02 -8.41
CA LEU A 54 2.41 5.02 -8.23
C LEU A 54 2.94 6.41 -8.60
N PHE A 55 2.58 6.87 -9.79
CA PHE A 55 2.84 8.25 -10.25
C PHE A 55 1.58 9.09 -10.19
N GLN A 56 1.71 10.38 -9.90
CA GLN A 56 0.57 11.31 -9.97
C GLN A 56 -0.08 11.31 -11.37
N GLY A 57 0.74 11.33 -12.43
CA GLY A 57 0.26 11.26 -13.81
C GLY A 57 -0.74 12.38 -14.13
N LYS A 58 -1.93 12.03 -14.60
CA LYS A 58 -3.01 12.98 -14.92
C LYS A 58 -3.92 13.30 -13.72
N GLN A 59 -3.76 12.56 -12.62
CA GLN A 59 -4.61 12.69 -11.44
C GLN A 59 -4.33 14.01 -10.71
N SER A 60 -5.33 14.49 -9.96
CA SER A 60 -5.09 15.58 -9.01
C SER A 60 -4.14 15.12 -7.91
N VAL A 61 -3.44 16.08 -7.27
CA VAL A 61 -2.59 15.77 -6.12
C VAL A 61 -3.41 15.17 -4.98
N ALA A 62 -4.65 15.62 -4.79
CA ALA A 62 -5.57 15.04 -3.80
C ALA A 62 -5.83 13.55 -4.05
N GLU A 63 -6.18 13.17 -5.27
CA GLU A 63 -6.42 11.76 -5.65
C GLU A 63 -5.16 10.91 -5.51
N TYR A 64 -4.02 11.42 -5.97
CA TYR A 64 -2.74 10.75 -5.83
C TYR A 64 -2.35 10.56 -4.37
N ALA A 65 -2.50 11.60 -3.53
CA ALA A 65 -2.19 11.55 -2.11
C ALA A 65 -3.09 10.57 -1.34
N ALA A 66 -4.37 10.45 -1.71
CA ALA A 66 -5.26 9.46 -1.12
C ALA A 66 -4.76 8.03 -1.38
N LYS A 67 -4.42 7.71 -2.63
CA LYS A 67 -3.86 6.39 -3.00
C LYS A 67 -2.51 6.13 -2.34
N PHE A 68 -1.64 7.14 -2.30
CA PHE A 68 -0.34 7.04 -1.65
C PHE A 68 -0.48 6.73 -0.15
N LYS A 69 -1.41 7.43 0.54
CA LYS A 69 -1.69 7.23 1.96
C LYS A 69 -2.24 5.83 2.26
N GLU A 70 -3.06 5.28 1.37
CA GLU A 70 -3.57 3.91 1.52
C GLU A 70 -2.44 2.86 1.49
N ILE A 71 -1.47 3.04 0.59
CA ILE A 71 -0.39 2.06 0.37
C ILE A 71 0.74 2.23 1.41
N MET A 72 1.09 3.46 1.79
CA MET A 72 2.22 3.72 2.70
C MET A 72 2.07 3.08 4.08
N LEU A 73 0.83 2.81 4.53
CA LEU A 73 0.57 2.17 5.82
C LEU A 73 1.14 0.74 5.89
N ARG A 74 1.47 0.14 4.73
CA ARG A 74 1.90 -1.25 4.61
C ARG A 74 3.38 -1.41 4.25
N THR A 75 4.13 -0.34 3.98
CA THR A 75 5.51 -0.43 3.43
C THR A 75 6.65 -0.38 4.44
N SER A 76 6.37 -0.06 5.71
CA SER A 76 7.39 0.16 6.76
C SER A 76 8.45 1.23 6.41
N TYR A 77 8.17 2.10 5.45
CA TYR A 77 9.07 3.20 5.08
C TYR A 77 9.16 4.26 6.18
N SER A 78 10.33 4.89 6.29
CA SER A 78 10.50 6.03 7.19
C SER A 78 9.77 7.25 6.64
N SER A 79 9.52 8.25 7.49
CA SER A 79 8.91 9.50 7.04
C SER A 79 9.76 10.24 5.99
N ALA A 80 11.09 10.05 6.01
CA ALA A 80 11.99 10.61 5.02
C ALA A 80 11.85 9.89 3.67
N ASP A 81 11.86 8.55 3.68
CA ASP A 81 11.67 7.75 2.47
C ASP A 81 10.31 8.02 1.81
N LEU A 82 9.25 8.17 2.61
CA LEU A 82 7.92 8.51 2.12
C LEU A 82 7.86 9.92 1.53
N HIS A 83 8.56 10.87 2.13
CA HIS A 83 8.66 12.23 1.62
C HIS A 83 9.36 12.25 0.25
N ASP A 84 10.54 11.61 0.15
CA ASP A 84 11.31 11.51 -1.09
C ASP A 84 10.52 10.78 -2.19
N CYS A 85 9.88 9.66 -1.84
CA CYS A 85 9.06 8.88 -2.77
C CYS A 85 7.87 9.70 -3.29
N PHE A 86 7.16 10.39 -2.40
CA PHE A 86 6.04 11.25 -2.79
C PHE A 86 6.50 12.36 -3.73
N TYR A 87 7.57 13.08 -3.37
CA TYR A 87 8.14 14.16 -4.17
C TYR A 87 8.57 13.67 -5.56
N LYS A 88 9.30 12.55 -5.62
CA LYS A 88 9.82 11.98 -6.88
C LYS A 88 8.72 11.72 -7.91
N HIS A 89 7.58 11.21 -7.46
CA HIS A 89 6.47 10.78 -8.30
C HIS A 89 5.41 11.87 -8.58
N LEU A 90 5.62 13.09 -8.07
CA LEU A 90 4.89 14.28 -8.52
C LEU A 90 5.25 14.62 -9.97
N VAL A 91 4.30 15.23 -10.67
CA VAL A 91 4.51 15.78 -12.02
C VAL A 91 5.51 16.94 -12.02
N SER A 92 6.24 17.10 -13.12
CA SER A 92 7.33 18.09 -13.24
C SER A 92 6.89 19.52 -12.90
N HIS A 93 5.78 20.00 -13.47
CA HIS A 93 5.34 21.37 -13.28
C HIS A 93 4.99 21.72 -11.82
N ILE A 94 4.56 20.74 -11.01
CA ILE A 94 4.34 20.94 -9.57
C ILE A 94 5.68 21.00 -8.84
N LYS A 95 6.64 20.13 -9.19
CA LYS A 95 8.00 20.15 -8.63
C LYS A 95 8.70 21.47 -8.94
N ASP A 96 8.59 21.98 -10.16
CA ASP A 96 9.20 23.25 -10.56
C ASP A 96 8.66 24.42 -9.72
N LYS A 97 7.34 24.46 -9.49
CA LYS A 97 6.72 25.47 -8.61
C LYS A 97 7.16 25.31 -7.15
N LEU A 98 7.26 24.09 -6.65
CA LEU A 98 7.74 23.82 -5.28
C LEU A 98 9.16 24.34 -5.07
N VAL A 99 10.05 24.15 -6.04
CA VAL A 99 11.43 24.69 -6.01
C VAL A 99 11.43 26.22 -6.05
N HIS A 100 10.61 26.83 -6.89
CA HIS A 100 10.54 28.30 -7.00
C HIS A 100 9.99 29.00 -5.75
N MET A 101 9.14 28.32 -4.98
CA MET A 101 8.58 28.89 -3.75
C MET A 101 9.51 28.76 -2.53
N ASP A 102 10.70 28.16 -2.69
CA ASP A 102 11.61 27.78 -1.59
C ASP A 102 10.85 27.11 -0.42
N CYS A 103 9.81 26.35 -0.76
CA CYS A 103 8.97 25.69 0.23
C CYS A 103 9.74 24.52 0.83
N LYS A 104 10.46 24.76 1.93
CA LYS A 104 11.06 23.71 2.75
C LYS A 104 9.97 22.88 3.41
N THR A 105 9.50 21.86 2.70
CA THR A 105 8.58 20.87 3.24
C THR A 105 9.40 19.86 4.03
N ASN A 106 9.46 20.00 5.35
CA ASN A 106 10.27 19.11 6.21
C ASN A 106 9.51 17.82 6.60
N SER A 107 8.25 17.71 6.18
CA SER A 107 7.39 16.56 6.47
C SER A 107 6.52 16.21 5.28
N LEU A 108 6.14 14.94 5.19
CA LEU A 108 5.24 14.43 4.13
C LEU A 108 3.92 15.21 4.09
N ASN A 109 3.32 15.49 5.25
CA ASN A 109 2.04 16.22 5.32
C ASN A 109 2.16 17.65 4.79
N GLN A 110 3.24 18.36 5.11
CA GLN A 110 3.49 19.68 4.56
C GLN A 110 3.66 19.63 3.04
N LEU A 111 4.41 18.64 2.54
CA LEU A 111 4.58 18.43 1.10
C LEU A 111 3.26 18.17 0.39
N ILE A 112 2.41 17.29 0.94
CA ILE A 112 1.10 16.98 0.38
C ILE A 112 0.22 18.23 0.33
N ASN A 113 0.17 19.03 1.40
CA ASN A 113 -0.67 20.22 1.47
C ASN A 113 -0.23 21.27 0.45
N VAL A 114 1.07 21.62 0.40
CA VAL A 114 1.58 22.62 -0.53
C VAL A 114 1.43 22.17 -1.98
N ALA A 115 1.71 20.89 -2.28
CA ALA A 115 1.52 20.34 -3.61
C ALA A 115 0.04 20.36 -4.03
N ASN A 116 -0.88 20.11 -3.09
CA ASN A 116 -2.31 20.16 -3.36
C ASN A 116 -2.81 21.58 -3.65
N ASP A 117 -2.37 22.57 -2.86
CA ASP A 117 -2.72 23.97 -3.09
C ASP A 117 -2.23 24.46 -4.46
N LEU A 118 -1.01 24.06 -4.85
CA LEU A 118 -0.46 24.33 -6.17
C LEU A 118 -1.27 23.68 -7.30
N ASP A 119 -1.63 22.41 -7.15
CA ASP A 119 -2.42 21.68 -8.15
C ASP A 119 -3.82 22.29 -8.32
N VAL A 120 -4.48 22.67 -7.22
CA VAL A 120 -5.76 23.39 -7.25
C VAL A 120 -5.63 24.72 -7.98
N HIS A 121 -4.57 25.49 -7.70
CA HIS A 121 -4.35 26.78 -8.35
C HIS A 121 -3.98 26.65 -9.84
N ILE A 122 -3.35 25.55 -10.27
CA ILE A 122 -3.00 25.30 -11.67
C ILE A 122 -4.20 24.83 -12.50
N ARG A 123 -5.14 24.11 -11.88
CA ARG A 123 -6.31 23.54 -12.56
C ARG A 123 -7.49 24.51 -12.68
N GLN A 124 -7.44 25.62 -11.95
CA GLN A 124 -8.36 26.75 -12.09
C GLN A 124 -8.04 27.55 -13.36
#